data_AF-A0A517QTS9-F1
#
_entry.id   AF-A0A517QTS9-F1
#
_cell.length_a   1.000
_cell.length_b   1.000
_cell.length_c   1.000
_cell.angle_alpha   90.00
_cell.angle_beta   90.00
_cell.angle_gamma   90.00
#
_symmetry.space_group_name_H-M   'P 1'
#
loop_
_entity.id
_entity.type
_entity.pdbx_description
1 polymer ?
#
loop_
_entity_poly.entity_id
_entity_poly.type
_entity_poly.pdbx_seq_one_letter_code
_entity_poly.pdbx_strand_id
1 'polypeptide(L)'
;MLLCGLTGCGYPDVSPKTYEISKALYSACNRKSDEHVSKISKLIESHLESGDLSEREAKWLRVIIHNAEEGRWEAATLEARQLMEDQVHRSS
;
A
#
# COMPACT_ATOMS: atom_id res chain seq x y z
N MET A 1 -10.07 19.74 12.10
CA MET A 1 -10.02 18.60 11.17
C MET A 1 -8.58 18.11 11.15
N LEU A 2 -8.29 17.05 11.90
CA LEU A 2 -6.92 16.61 12.19
C LEU A 2 -6.40 15.78 11.01
N LEU A 3 -5.51 16.34 10.18
CA LEU A 3 -4.63 15.56 9.31
C LEU A 3 -3.51 14.97 10.19
N CYS A 4 -3.81 13.92 10.95
CA CYS A 4 -2.78 12.95 11.38
C CYS A 4 -2.58 12.02 10.17
N GLY A 5 -1.44 11.92 9.51
CA GLY A 5 -0.07 12.11 9.97
C GLY A 5 0.68 10.91 9.40
N LEU A 6 1.21 11.03 8.19
CA LEU A 6 2.04 10.00 7.52
C LEU A 6 3.41 9.81 8.22
N THR A 7 3.62 10.35 9.42
CA THR A 7 4.94 10.38 10.07
C THR A 7 4.92 10.20 11.59
N GLY A 8 3.85 9.65 12.19
CA GLY A 8 3.80 9.54 13.66
C GLY A 8 3.10 8.33 14.28
N CYS A 9 2.14 7.72 13.60
CA CYS A 9 1.51 6.49 14.05
C CYS A 9 1.49 5.55 12.85
N GLY A 10 2.06 4.36 12.97
CA GLY A 10 2.02 3.34 11.92
C GLY A 10 0.59 3.05 11.44
N TYR A 11 0.47 2.27 10.38
CA TYR A 11 -0.84 1.93 9.82
C TYR A 11 -1.73 1.26 10.87
N PRO A 12 -3.04 1.58 10.90
CA PRO A 12 -3.99 0.82 11.70
C PRO A 12 -4.18 -0.59 11.10
N ASP A 13 -5.01 -1.41 11.73
CA ASP A 13 -5.39 -2.71 11.17
C ASP A 13 -6.00 -2.54 9.78
N VAL A 14 -5.51 -3.33 8.84
CA VAL A 14 -6.00 -3.36 7.46
C VAL A 14 -6.61 -4.73 7.14
N SER A 15 -7.44 -4.76 6.11
CA SER A 15 -8.02 -6.00 5.60
C SER A 15 -6.93 -6.96 5.10
N PRO A 16 -7.22 -8.28 5.08
CA PRO A 16 -6.34 -9.26 4.44
C PRO A 16 -6.02 -8.89 2.99
N LYS A 17 -6.99 -8.28 2.28
CA LYS A 17 -6.79 -7.84 0.89
C LYS A 17 -5.72 -6.76 0.78
N THR A 18 -5.75 -5.75 1.64
CA THR A 18 -4.74 -4.70 1.70
C THR A 18 -3.36 -5.28 1.98
N TYR A 19 -3.25 -6.25 2.88
CA TYR A 19 -1.98 -6.93 3.18
C TYR A 19 -1.43 -7.70 1.96
N GLU A 20 -2.27 -8.45 1.25
CA GLU A 20 -1.88 -9.16 0.02
C GLU A 20 -1.41 -8.21 -1.08
N ILE A 21 -2.13 -7.10 -1.29
CA ILE A 21 -1.74 -6.09 -2.28
C ILE A 21 -0.43 -5.40 -1.86
N SER A 22 -0.23 -5.15 -0.56
CA SER A 22 1.02 -4.56 -0.04
C SER A 22 2.23 -5.46 -0.27
N LYS A 23 2.08 -6.79 -0.13
CA LYS A 23 3.12 -7.76 -0.53
C LYS A 23 3.42 -7.70 -2.02
N ALA A 24 2.40 -7.62 -2.86
CA ALA A 24 2.57 -7.49 -4.31
C ALA A 24 3.29 -6.18 -4.68
N LEU A 25 2.90 -5.05 -4.06
CA LEU A 25 3.55 -3.76 -4.21
C LEU A 25 5.00 -3.80 -3.78
N TYR A 26 5.32 -4.37 -2.62
CA TYR A 26 6.68 -4.53 -2.15
C TYR A 26 7.55 -5.26 -3.19
N SER A 27 7.06 -6.38 -3.72
CA SER A 27 7.76 -7.15 -4.76
C SER A 27 7.95 -6.35 -6.06
N ALA A 28 6.92 -5.64 -6.51
CA ALA A 28 6.96 -4.83 -7.73
C ALA A 28 7.90 -3.62 -7.59
N CYS A 29 7.84 -2.90 -6.47
CA CYS A 29 8.67 -1.73 -6.18
C CYS A 29 10.14 -2.14 -6.01
N ASN A 30 10.41 -3.24 -5.29
CA ASN A 30 11.76 -3.75 -5.11
C ASN A 30 12.41 -4.19 -6.43
N ARG A 31 11.61 -4.62 -7.42
CA ARG A 31 12.06 -4.93 -8.78
C ARG A 31 12.01 -3.75 -9.75
N LYS A 32 11.59 -2.56 -9.29
CA LYS A 32 11.39 -1.35 -10.10
C LYS A 32 10.57 -1.64 -11.37
N SER A 33 9.47 -2.38 -11.22
CA SER A 33 8.69 -2.90 -12.34
C SER A 33 7.40 -2.10 -12.58
N ASP A 34 7.47 -1.14 -13.51
CA ASP A 34 6.33 -0.31 -13.93
C ASP A 34 5.13 -1.15 -14.37
N GLU A 35 5.38 -2.24 -15.12
CA GLU A 35 4.33 -3.14 -15.60
C GLU A 35 3.52 -3.73 -14.44
N HIS A 36 4.19 -4.21 -13.39
CA HIS A 36 3.52 -4.79 -12.23
C HIS A 36 2.84 -3.72 -11.38
N VAL A 37 3.45 -2.55 -11.20
CA VAL A 37 2.83 -1.40 -10.52
C VAL A 37 1.52 -1.01 -11.21
N SER A 38 1.52 -0.91 -12.55
CA SER A 38 0.32 -0.60 -13.32
C SER A 38 -0.78 -1.67 -13.18
N LYS A 39 -0.42 -2.96 -13.20
CA LYS A 39 -1.39 -4.05 -12.96
C LYS A 39 -1.98 -3.99 -11.55
N ILE A 40 -1.15 -3.71 -10.54
CA ILE A 40 -1.61 -3.59 -9.15
C ILE A 40 -2.50 -2.37 -8.96
N SER A 41 -2.20 -1.24 -9.62
CA SER A 41 -3.06 -0.05 -9.62
C SER A 41 -4.48 -0.39 -10.07
N LYS A 42 -4.63 -1.13 -11.19
CA LYS A 42 -5.94 -1.61 -11.66
C LYS A 42 -6.62 -2.58 -10.69
N LEU A 43 -5.84 -3.42 -10.01
CA LEU A 43 -6.35 -4.36 -9.02
C LEU A 43 -6.91 -3.62 -7.79
N ILE A 44 -6.28 -2.52 -7.36
CA ILE A 44 -6.77 -1.66 -6.28
C ILE A 44 -8.12 -1.06 -6.65
N GLU A 45 -8.24 -0.49 -7.87
CA GLU A 45 -9.52 0.07 -8.34
C GLU A 45 -10.63 -0.99 -8.36
N SER A 46 -10.34 -2.17 -8.91
CA SER A 46 -11.31 -3.26 -8.97
C SER A 46 -11.78 -3.72 -7.58
N HIS A 47 -10.88 -3.77 -6.60
CA HIS A 47 -11.25 -4.16 -5.24
C HIS A 47 -11.93 -3.03 -4.44
N LEU A 48 -11.66 -1.78 -4.78
CA LEU A 48 -12.41 -0.65 -4.24
C LEU A 48 -13.86 -0.67 -4.75
N GLU A 49 -14.04 -0.90 -6.06
CA GLU A 49 -15.35 -1.00 -6.69
C GLU A 49 -16.18 -2.18 -6.18
N SER A 50 -15.53 -3.33 -5.88
CA SER A 50 -16.21 -4.50 -5.32
C SER A 50 -16.50 -4.39 -3.82
N GLY A 51 -15.94 -3.39 -3.13
CA GLY A 51 -16.05 -3.23 -1.68
C GLY A 51 -15.11 -4.13 -0.87
N ASP A 52 -14.16 -4.81 -1.51
CA ASP A 52 -13.12 -5.61 -0.85
C ASP A 52 -12.02 -4.73 -0.21
N LEU A 53 -11.92 -3.47 -0.63
CA LEU A 53 -11.09 -2.44 -0.03
C LEU A 53 -11.96 -1.26 0.41
N SER A 54 -11.62 -0.67 1.54
CA SER A 54 -12.14 0.66 1.88
C SER A 54 -11.41 1.76 1.11
N GLU A 55 -12.07 2.91 0.94
CA GLU A 55 -11.46 4.13 0.39
C GLU A 55 -10.15 4.52 1.10
N ARG A 56 -10.09 4.28 2.41
CA ARG A 56 -8.92 4.59 3.22
C ARG A 56 -7.74 3.69 2.88
N GLU A 57 -7.98 2.39 2.75
CA GLU A 57 -6.95 1.42 2.38
C GLU A 57 -6.48 1.63 0.95
N ALA A 58 -7.41 1.83 0.01
CA ALA A 58 -7.08 2.17 -1.37
C ALA A 58 -6.21 3.42 -1.44
N LYS A 59 -6.50 4.45 -0.62
CA LYS A 59 -5.66 5.65 -0.54
C LYS A 59 -4.22 5.34 -0.10
N TRP A 60 -4.01 4.50 0.92
CA TRP A 60 -2.66 4.13 1.33
C TRP A 60 -1.90 3.37 0.23
N LEU A 61 -2.55 2.42 -0.41
CA LEU A 61 -1.96 1.65 -1.51
C LEU A 61 -1.63 2.55 -2.72
N ARG A 62 -2.49 3.52 -3.03
CA ARG A 62 -2.27 4.51 -4.10
C ARG A 62 -1.09 5.44 -3.80
N VAL A 63 -0.80 5.77 -2.54
CA VAL A 63 0.40 6.56 -2.18
C VAL A 63 1.67 5.79 -2.53
N ILE A 64 1.70 4.49 -2.26
CA ILE A 64 2.83 3.61 -2.62
C ILE A 64 2.99 3.54 -4.16
N ILE A 65 1.89 3.36 -4.89
CA ILE A 65 1.89 3.40 -6.37
C ILE A 65 2.45 4.73 -6.87
N HIS A 66 1.98 5.85 -6.34
CA HIS A 66 2.43 7.17 -6.75
C HIS A 66 3.94 7.36 -6.51
N ASN A 67 4.45 6.93 -5.35
CA ASN A 67 5.90 6.96 -5.08
C ASN A 67 6.69 6.13 -6.11
N ALA A 68 6.18 4.96 -6.51
CA ALA A 68 6.80 4.13 -7.54
C ALA A 68 6.77 4.81 -8.93
N GLU A 69 5.63 5.35 -9.35
CA GLU A 69 5.44 6.06 -10.63
C GLU A 69 6.34 7.30 -10.75
N GLU A 70 6.64 7.95 -9.62
CA GLU A 70 7.57 9.08 -9.52
C GLU A 70 9.05 8.65 -9.50
N GLY A 71 9.34 7.36 -9.68
CA GLY A 71 10.69 6.81 -9.63
C GLY A 71 11.28 6.71 -8.21
N ARG A 72 10.49 6.96 -7.16
CA ARG A 72 10.90 6.90 -5.74
C ARG A 72 10.77 5.46 -5.22
N TRP A 73 11.40 4.54 -5.92
CA TRP A 73 11.30 3.10 -5.70
C TRP A 73 11.66 2.67 -4.28
N GLU A 74 12.72 3.24 -3.70
CA GLU A 74 13.11 2.91 -2.33
C GLU A 74 12.05 3.36 -1.33
N ALA A 75 11.47 4.55 -1.50
CA ALA A 75 10.41 5.06 -0.63
C ALA A 75 9.14 4.20 -0.74
N ALA A 76 8.72 3.85 -1.95
CA ALA A 76 7.57 2.96 -2.18
C ALA A 76 7.79 1.57 -1.55
N THR A 77 9.00 1.02 -1.66
CA THR A 77 9.36 -0.27 -1.06
C THR A 77 9.31 -0.21 0.47
N LEU A 78 9.86 0.85 1.06
CA LEU A 78 9.84 1.05 2.51
C LEU A 78 8.41 1.22 3.03
N GLU A 79 7.58 1.99 2.33
CA GLU A 79 6.20 2.25 2.73
C GLU A 79 5.33 0.98 2.64
N ALA A 80 5.48 0.19 1.57
CA ALA A 80 4.83 -1.11 1.46
C ALA A 80 5.25 -2.07 2.59
N ARG A 81 6.55 -2.06 2.93
CA ARG A 81 7.09 -2.85 4.05
C ARG A 81 6.51 -2.41 5.39
N GLN A 82 6.50 -1.11 5.66
CA GLN A 82 5.98 -0.55 6.91
C GLN A 82 4.50 -0.93 7.11
N LEU A 83 3.69 -0.83 6.05
CA LEU A 83 2.29 -1.23 6.09
C LEU A 83 2.13 -2.68 6.56
N MET A 84 2.93 -3.61 6.01
CA MET A 84 2.92 -5.02 6.40
C MET A 84 3.42 -5.25 7.83
N GLU A 85 4.53 -4.61 8.22
CA GLU A 85 5.11 -4.75 9.56
C GLU A 85 4.16 -4.27 10.66
N ASP A 86 3.38 -3.22 10.40
CA ASP A 86 2.38 -2.71 11.34
C ASP A 86 1.24 -3.69 11.60
N GLN A 87 1.02 -4.69 10.75
CA GLN A 87 0.00 -5.72 10.95
C GLN A 87 0.52 -6.88 11.81
N VAL A 88 1.81 -7.20 11.70
CA VAL A 88 2.45 -8.29 12.44
C VAL A 88 2.55 -7.96 13.94
N HIS A 89 2.85 -6.70 14.27
CA HIS A 89 3.04 -6.26 15.67
C HIS A 89 1.73 -6.00 16.44
N ARG A 90 0.57 -5.99 15.78
CA ARG A 90 -0.74 -5.76 16.43
C ARG A 90 -1.46 -7.04 16.82
N SER A 91 -0.92 -8.20 16.45
CA SER A 91 -1.52 -9.53 16.67
C SER A 91 -1.02 -10.23 17.95
N SER A 92 -0.27 -9.54 18.83
CA SER A 92 0.35 -10.09 20.04
C SER A 92 -0.38 -9.72 21.33
#